data_AF-A0A2I1RJZ8-F1
#
_entry.id   AF-A0A2I1RJZ8-F1
#
_cell.length_a   1.000
_cell.length_b   1.000
_cell.length_c   1.000
_cell.angle_alpha   90.00
_cell.angle_beta   90.00
_cell.angle_gamma   90.00
#
_symmetry.space_group_name_H-M   'P 1'
#
loop_
_entity.id
_entity.type
_entity.pdbx_description
1 polymer ?
#
loop_
_entity_poly.entity_id
_entity_poly.type
_entity_poly.pdbx_seq_one_letter_code
_entity_poly.pdbx_strand_id
1 'polypeptide(L)'
;MPMVPSNNPDTNQRPINWLIIVLASGIIALLIACILWLKPKDAVKTANPLPHDAASTMPSGELPSHQTATLANASSVSANADPLPISLATSLPKSLQGTQVDGEIIIDENKQLVVTAGLRRLFDYFLSAQGEEPLTQIEQRVIAYIREHTPEPAASQAVNIFQNYLTYLTAVSQLDKPKVQQNPNVSALDLSAIKNQLRAVQQLQARYFDAKTREAFFGDEQALNDYNMTVVEANQNAQLSNDQRQAIIDKAQTAYIASVNDPNLQTKLTQQRNIDKLLAQTQQMQQQGATQSQINAMRSQYVSPEAVKRLEQLDQSEAAFAQRVATYQTQSNQILSKLGNVPQAQQQIVALQQTMFTPEEQLRLDVLTKQR
;
A
#
# COMPACT_ATOMS: atom_id res chain seq x y z
N MET A 1 58.78 -39.74 2.25
CA MET A 1 58.60 -38.97 0.99
C MET A 1 57.95 -39.90 -0.03
N PRO A 2 56.99 -39.47 -0.86
CA PRO A 2 56.33 -38.17 -0.94
C PRO A 2 54.79 -38.23 -0.78
N MET A 3 54.21 -37.02 -0.70
CA MET A 3 52.80 -36.67 -0.61
C MET A 3 52.06 -36.85 -1.94
N VAL A 4 50.75 -37.11 -1.89
CA VAL A 4 49.76 -36.43 -2.75
C VAL A 4 48.45 -36.25 -1.95
N PRO A 5 47.99 -35.01 -1.70
CA PRO A 5 46.67 -34.74 -1.13
C PRO A 5 45.61 -34.75 -2.24
N SER A 6 44.52 -35.48 -2.01
CA SER A 6 43.34 -35.43 -2.89
C SER A 6 42.53 -34.18 -2.58
N ASN A 7 42.72 -33.15 -3.40
CA ASN A 7 41.76 -32.07 -3.55
C ASN A 7 40.55 -32.61 -4.32
N ASN A 8 39.35 -32.57 -3.73
CA ASN A 8 38.24 -32.00 -4.48
C ASN A 8 37.16 -31.42 -3.55
N PRO A 9 36.57 -30.27 -3.93
CA PRO A 9 35.71 -29.47 -3.08
C PRO A 9 34.24 -29.81 -3.32
N ASP A 10 33.55 -30.33 -2.31
CA ASP A 10 32.09 -30.19 -2.26
C ASP A 10 31.78 -28.76 -1.80
N THR A 11 31.71 -27.88 -2.79
CA THR A 11 31.20 -26.53 -2.64
C THR A 11 29.75 -26.61 -2.19
N ASN A 12 29.55 -26.17 -0.95
CA ASN A 12 28.31 -25.70 -0.36
C ASN A 12 27.47 -24.89 -1.37
N GLN A 13 26.62 -25.55 -2.15
CA GLN A 13 25.50 -24.90 -2.84
C GLN A 13 24.42 -24.62 -1.79
N ARG A 14 24.48 -23.43 -1.18
CA ARG A 14 23.39 -22.93 -0.34
C ARG A 14 22.25 -22.43 -1.25
N PRO A 15 20.98 -22.72 -0.92
CA PRO A 15 19.86 -22.56 -1.85
C PRO A 15 19.50 -21.10 -2.14
N ILE A 16 19.31 -20.82 -3.42
CA ILE A 16 19.04 -19.53 -4.11
C ILE A 16 17.56 -19.10 -3.95
N ASN A 17 16.86 -19.57 -2.92
CA ASN A 17 15.39 -19.66 -2.96
C ASN A 17 14.60 -18.50 -2.32
N TRP A 18 15.24 -17.51 -1.68
CA TRP A 18 14.50 -16.45 -0.96
C TRP A 18 14.49 -15.08 -1.65
N LEU A 19 15.30 -14.89 -2.70
CA LEU A 19 15.53 -13.55 -3.28
C LEU A 19 14.48 -13.14 -4.34
N ILE A 20 13.74 -14.09 -4.90
CA ILE A 20 12.95 -13.86 -6.11
C ILE A 20 11.69 -12.99 -5.87
N ILE A 21 11.03 -13.14 -4.72
CA ILE A 21 9.82 -12.36 -4.35
C ILE A 21 10.19 -11.05 -3.62
N VAL A 22 11.34 -11.04 -2.93
CA VAL A 22 11.80 -9.89 -2.12
C VAL A 22 12.41 -8.78 -2.99
N LEU A 23 12.92 -9.07 -4.19
CA LEU A 23 13.64 -8.07 -5.00
C LEU A 23 12.73 -7.09 -5.76
N ALA A 24 11.59 -7.53 -6.30
CA ALA A 24 10.63 -6.61 -6.94
C ALA A 24 9.85 -5.78 -5.89
N SER A 25 9.50 -6.39 -4.77
CA SER A 25 8.85 -5.70 -3.63
C SER A 25 9.82 -4.81 -2.84
N GLY A 26 11.12 -5.15 -2.81
CA GLY A 26 12.16 -4.41 -2.09
C GLY A 26 12.45 -3.04 -2.69
N ILE A 27 12.46 -2.91 -4.03
CA ILE A 27 12.64 -1.61 -4.70
C ILE A 27 11.42 -0.72 -4.46
N ILE A 28 10.21 -1.27 -4.52
CA ILE A 28 8.96 -0.53 -4.25
C ILE A 28 8.92 -0.09 -2.78
N ALA A 29 9.22 -0.99 -1.84
CA ALA A 29 9.28 -0.67 -0.41
C ALA A 29 10.35 0.39 -0.11
N LEU A 30 11.50 0.33 -0.78
CA LEU A 30 12.57 1.32 -0.65
C LEU A 30 12.16 2.68 -1.24
N LEU A 31 11.51 2.71 -2.41
CA LEU A 31 10.95 3.94 -2.99
C LEU A 31 9.87 4.56 -2.10
N ILE A 32 8.95 3.75 -1.56
CA ILE A 32 7.91 4.22 -0.62
C ILE A 32 8.54 4.74 0.68
N ALA A 33 9.50 4.01 1.25
CA ALA A 33 10.24 4.45 2.44
C ALA A 33 10.99 5.77 2.19
N CYS A 34 11.57 5.94 1.00
CA CYS A 34 12.20 7.20 0.59
C CYS A 34 11.19 8.33 0.44
N ILE A 35 10.01 8.11 -0.15
CA ILE A 35 8.94 9.12 -0.21
C ILE A 35 8.52 9.55 1.19
N LEU A 36 8.37 8.59 2.12
CA LEU A 36 8.05 8.90 3.52
C LEU A 36 9.17 9.67 4.24
N TRP A 37 10.45 9.40 3.89
CA TRP A 37 11.62 10.06 4.49
C TRP A 37 11.93 11.44 3.90
N LEU A 38 11.66 11.65 2.60
CA LEU A 38 11.85 12.92 1.88
C LEU A 38 10.71 13.91 2.07
N LYS A 39 9.63 13.55 2.78
CA LYS A 39 8.63 14.52 3.22
C LYS A 39 9.36 15.65 3.97
N PRO A 40 9.25 16.92 3.51
CA PRO A 40 9.97 18.02 4.13
C PRO A 40 9.62 18.09 5.62
N LYS A 41 10.65 18.03 6.47
CA LYS A 41 10.52 18.21 7.92
C LYS A 41 10.19 19.66 8.31
N ASP A 42 10.11 20.54 7.32
CA ASP A 42 9.78 21.96 7.46
C ASP A 42 8.34 22.25 7.01
N ALA A 43 7.41 21.55 7.65
CA ALA A 43 6.14 22.09 8.08
C ALA A 43 5.65 21.15 9.19
N VAL A 44 5.21 21.73 10.31
CA VAL A 44 4.73 21.02 11.52
C VAL A 44 5.84 20.68 12.54
N LYS A 45 6.28 21.69 13.29
CA LYS A 45 6.22 21.55 14.76
C LYS A 45 4.73 21.50 15.11
N THR A 46 4.35 20.48 15.90
CA THR A 46 3.02 20.13 16.42
C THR A 46 1.95 19.65 15.43
N ALA A 47 1.95 18.34 15.17
CA ALA A 47 0.75 17.49 15.09
C ALA A 47 1.23 16.04 15.05
N ASN A 48 1.14 15.35 16.19
CA ASN A 48 1.49 13.94 16.31
C ASN A 48 0.35 13.10 15.68
N PRO A 49 0.63 12.03 14.93
CA PRO A 49 -0.40 11.17 14.35
C PRO A 49 -1.09 10.34 15.45
N LEU A 50 -2.43 10.32 15.44
CA LEU A 50 -3.25 9.44 16.27
C LEU A 50 -3.20 8.01 15.69
N PRO A 51 -2.94 6.96 16.51
CA PRO A 51 -3.10 5.57 16.10
C PRO A 51 -4.60 5.26 15.89
N HIS A 52 -4.93 4.59 14.79
CA HIS A 52 -6.22 3.89 14.65
C HIS A 52 -6.03 2.46 15.14
N ASP A 53 -6.66 2.13 16.25
CA ASP A 53 -6.94 0.76 16.65
C ASP A 53 -8.35 0.67 17.25
N ALA A 54 -8.96 -0.50 17.04
CA ALA A 54 -10.28 -0.95 17.47
C ALA A 54 -11.49 -0.35 16.70
N ALA A 55 -12.16 -1.12 15.84
CA ALA A 55 -13.12 -2.17 16.19
C ALA A 55 -14.33 -1.62 16.97
N SER A 56 -15.50 -1.64 16.32
CA SER A 56 -16.80 -1.52 17.00
C SER A 56 -17.86 -2.31 16.20
N THR A 57 -18.09 -3.51 16.71
CA THR A 57 -19.40 -4.14 16.98
C THR A 57 -20.64 -3.46 16.40
N MET A 58 -21.33 -4.19 15.51
CA MET A 58 -22.70 -3.92 15.10
C MET A 58 -23.70 -4.54 16.08
N PRO A 59 -24.83 -3.88 16.40
CA PRO A 59 -25.99 -4.53 16.98
C PRO A 59 -26.96 -5.02 15.90
N SER A 60 -27.47 -6.23 16.12
CA SER A 60 -28.53 -6.90 15.36
C SER A 60 -29.88 -6.17 15.43
N GLY A 61 -30.64 -6.21 14.35
CA GLY A 61 -32.06 -5.86 14.29
C GLY A 61 -32.72 -6.59 13.11
N GLU A 62 -33.80 -7.31 13.40
CA GLU A 62 -34.42 -8.39 12.60
C GLU A 62 -35.26 -7.97 11.37
N LEU A 63 -35.59 -8.99 10.58
CA LEU A 63 -36.44 -9.07 9.37
C LEU A 63 -37.84 -8.43 9.49
N PRO A 64 -38.52 -8.21 8.34
CA PRO A 64 -39.61 -9.14 8.00
C PRO A 64 -39.59 -9.68 6.56
N SER A 65 -40.05 -10.92 6.47
CA SER A 65 -40.26 -11.77 5.29
C SER A 65 -41.48 -11.34 4.47
N HIS A 66 -41.40 -11.40 3.13
CA HIS A 66 -42.56 -11.66 2.25
C HIS A 66 -42.15 -12.52 1.05
N GLN A 67 -42.96 -13.55 0.80
CA GLN A 67 -42.78 -14.61 -0.20
C GLN A 67 -43.36 -14.25 -1.59
N THR A 68 -42.66 -14.75 -2.61
CA THR A 68 -43.09 -15.34 -3.90
C THR A 68 -44.00 -14.58 -4.88
N ALA A 69 -43.46 -14.36 -6.09
CA ALA A 69 -44.08 -14.78 -7.36
C ALA A 69 -43.01 -14.92 -8.47
N THR A 70 -43.01 -16.09 -9.10
CA THR A 70 -42.20 -16.54 -10.26
C THR A 70 -42.63 -15.92 -11.59
N LEU A 71 -41.70 -15.72 -12.54
CA LEU A 71 -41.74 -16.24 -13.92
C LEU A 71 -40.54 -15.77 -14.79
N ALA A 72 -39.77 -16.76 -15.26
CA ALA A 72 -39.17 -16.92 -16.60
C ALA A 72 -38.04 -15.99 -17.13
N ASN A 73 -36.83 -16.59 -17.15
CA ASN A 73 -35.97 -16.82 -18.32
C ASN A 73 -35.17 -15.65 -18.96
N ALA A 74 -33.92 -15.51 -18.55
CA ALA A 74 -32.79 -15.27 -19.45
C ALA A 74 -31.50 -15.83 -18.81
N SER A 75 -30.82 -16.71 -19.54
CA SER A 75 -29.71 -17.55 -19.07
C SER A 75 -28.51 -16.76 -18.54
N SER A 76 -28.14 -17.01 -17.28
CA SER A 76 -26.81 -16.76 -16.73
C SER A 76 -26.18 -18.10 -16.37
N VAL A 77 -25.03 -18.41 -16.96
CA VAL A 77 -24.26 -19.59 -16.58
C VAL A 77 -23.64 -19.33 -15.21
N SER A 78 -23.98 -20.23 -14.30
CA SER A 78 -23.61 -20.34 -12.90
C SER A 78 -22.17 -19.99 -12.56
N ALA A 79 -22.00 -19.10 -11.58
CA ALA A 79 -20.94 -19.19 -10.59
C ALA A 79 -21.40 -20.20 -9.52
N ASN A 80 -20.76 -21.37 -9.45
CA ASN A 80 -20.71 -22.25 -8.26
C ASN A 80 -19.72 -23.41 -8.45
N ALA A 81 -18.97 -23.67 -7.37
CA ALA A 81 -18.28 -24.92 -6.97
C ALA A 81 -17.01 -25.30 -7.75
N ASP A 82 -15.89 -25.72 -7.14
CA ASP A 82 -15.74 -26.71 -6.06
C ASP A 82 -14.54 -26.44 -5.11
N PRO A 83 -14.53 -27.01 -3.88
CA PRO A 83 -13.30 -27.18 -3.10
C PRO A 83 -12.37 -28.20 -3.78
N LEU A 84 -11.08 -27.87 -3.82
CA LEU A 84 -9.95 -28.63 -4.40
C LEU A 84 -10.15 -30.17 -4.43
N PRO A 85 -10.02 -30.85 -5.58
CA PRO A 85 -10.11 -32.30 -5.63
C PRO A 85 -8.91 -33.01 -4.99
N ILE A 86 -9.22 -34.20 -4.50
CA ILE A 86 -8.47 -35.03 -3.54
C ILE A 86 -7.16 -35.64 -4.11
N SER A 87 -6.76 -35.31 -5.34
CA SER A 87 -5.50 -35.82 -5.92
C SER A 87 -4.26 -34.92 -5.66
N LEU A 88 -4.42 -33.82 -4.92
CA LEU A 88 -3.33 -32.97 -4.42
C LEU A 88 -3.01 -33.21 -2.93
N ALA A 89 -3.45 -34.34 -2.36
CA ALA A 89 -3.41 -34.69 -0.93
C ALA A 89 -2.01 -34.89 -0.28
N THR A 90 -0.95 -34.29 -0.84
CA THR A 90 0.13 -33.76 -0.01
C THR A 90 -0.38 -32.48 0.62
N SER A 91 -0.53 -32.47 1.96
CA SER A 91 -0.99 -31.32 2.75
C SER A 91 -0.49 -30.00 2.16
N LEU A 92 -1.39 -29.06 1.88
CA LEU A 92 -1.01 -27.71 1.44
C LEU A 92 0.05 -27.13 2.40
N PRO A 93 1.05 -26.40 1.87
CA PRO A 93 1.99 -25.61 2.67
C PRO A 93 1.25 -24.74 3.68
N LYS A 94 1.87 -24.46 4.83
CA LYS A 94 1.22 -23.69 5.89
C LYS A 94 0.84 -22.29 5.42
N SER A 95 1.66 -21.67 4.56
CA SER A 95 1.35 -20.37 3.94
C SER A 95 0.08 -20.38 3.10
N LEU A 96 -0.34 -21.53 2.56
CA LEU A 96 -1.53 -21.66 1.73
C LEU A 96 -2.74 -22.25 2.49
N GLN A 97 -2.58 -22.60 3.76
CA GLN A 97 -3.68 -23.16 4.56
C GLN A 97 -4.66 -22.06 4.96
N GLY A 98 -5.95 -22.28 4.68
CA GLY A 98 -7.01 -21.33 5.01
C GLY A 98 -7.16 -20.17 4.02
N THR A 99 -6.38 -20.16 2.94
CA THR A 99 -6.51 -19.20 1.84
C THR A 99 -7.28 -19.79 0.67
N GLN A 100 -7.90 -18.92 -0.12
CA GLN A 100 -8.39 -19.28 -1.45
C GLN A 100 -7.27 -19.01 -2.45
N VAL A 101 -7.25 -19.77 -3.56
CA VAL A 101 -6.29 -19.53 -4.64
C VAL A 101 -6.54 -18.12 -5.19
N ASP A 102 -5.53 -17.25 -5.10
CA ASP A 102 -5.58 -15.91 -5.70
C ASP A 102 -5.27 -15.98 -7.20
N GLY A 103 -5.82 -15.04 -7.95
CA GLY A 103 -5.68 -14.97 -9.40
C GLY A 103 -6.79 -15.70 -10.17
N GLU A 104 -6.75 -15.54 -11.48
CA GLU A 104 -7.78 -16.03 -12.40
C GLU A 104 -7.16 -16.37 -13.75
N ILE A 105 -7.74 -17.35 -14.43
CA ILE A 105 -7.39 -17.72 -15.80
C ILE A 105 -8.59 -17.37 -16.67
N ILE A 106 -8.46 -16.31 -17.46
CA ILE A 106 -9.52 -15.83 -18.35
C ILE A 106 -9.29 -16.38 -19.75
N ILE A 107 -10.38 -16.81 -20.39
CA ILE A 107 -10.38 -17.40 -21.72
C ILE A 107 -11.41 -16.65 -22.58
N ASP A 108 -11.10 -16.42 -23.85
CA ASP A 108 -12.02 -15.83 -24.80
C ASP A 108 -12.98 -16.86 -25.45
N GLU A 109 -13.86 -16.38 -26.31
CA GLU A 109 -14.84 -17.20 -27.05
C GLU A 109 -14.19 -18.28 -27.93
N ASN A 110 -12.92 -18.10 -28.32
CA ASN A 110 -12.14 -19.02 -29.15
C ASN A 110 -11.30 -20.00 -28.31
N LYS A 111 -11.57 -20.09 -27.01
CA LYS A 111 -10.81 -20.89 -26.05
C LYS A 111 -9.33 -20.49 -25.94
N GLN A 112 -8.99 -19.24 -26.29
CA GLN A 112 -7.63 -18.71 -26.16
C GLN A 112 -7.44 -18.03 -24.82
N LEU A 113 -6.23 -18.10 -24.28
CA LEU A 113 -5.90 -17.42 -23.03
C LEU A 113 -5.94 -15.90 -23.20
N VAL A 114 -6.68 -15.23 -22.32
CA VAL A 114 -6.60 -13.79 -22.12
C VAL A 114 -5.65 -13.54 -20.97
N VAL A 115 -4.44 -13.12 -21.29
CA VAL A 115 -3.42 -12.81 -20.28
C VAL A 115 -3.83 -11.56 -19.50
N THR A 116 -3.99 -11.69 -18.19
CA THR A 116 -4.30 -10.60 -17.25
C THR A 116 -3.34 -10.61 -16.06
N ALA A 117 -3.37 -9.54 -15.26
CA ALA A 117 -2.65 -9.49 -13.98
C ALA A 117 -3.05 -10.64 -13.03
N GLY A 118 -4.29 -11.14 -13.16
CA GLY A 118 -4.78 -12.28 -12.39
C GLY A 118 -4.02 -13.58 -12.65
N LEU A 119 -3.54 -13.80 -13.88
CA LEU A 119 -2.71 -14.96 -14.19
C LEU A 119 -1.35 -14.88 -13.49
N ARG A 120 -0.74 -13.69 -13.41
CA ARG A 120 0.50 -13.50 -12.63
C ARG A 120 0.25 -13.73 -11.14
N ARG A 121 -0.83 -13.19 -10.57
CA ARG A 121 -1.21 -13.41 -9.16
C ARG A 121 -1.39 -14.89 -8.83
N LEU A 122 -1.95 -15.67 -9.76
CA LEU A 122 -2.04 -17.12 -9.62
C LEU A 122 -0.66 -17.77 -9.47
N PHE A 123 0.31 -17.37 -10.29
CA PHE A 123 1.67 -17.88 -10.17
C PHE A 123 2.30 -17.48 -8.84
N ASP A 124 2.18 -16.19 -8.49
CA ASP A 124 2.74 -15.61 -7.27
C ASP A 124 2.13 -16.24 -6.00
N TYR A 125 0.84 -16.60 -6.03
CA TYR A 125 0.16 -17.31 -4.95
C TYR A 125 0.83 -18.65 -4.64
N PHE A 126 1.02 -19.50 -5.64
CA PHE A 126 1.69 -20.80 -5.41
C PHE A 126 3.19 -20.64 -5.14
N LEU A 127 3.85 -19.68 -5.77
CA LEU A 127 5.26 -19.37 -5.52
C LEU A 127 5.49 -18.81 -4.11
N SER A 128 4.47 -18.28 -3.43
CA SER A 128 4.59 -17.85 -2.04
C SER A 128 4.93 -18.99 -1.07
N ALA A 129 4.66 -20.25 -1.45
CA ALA A 129 5.08 -21.44 -0.71
C ALA A 129 6.57 -21.79 -0.87
N GLN A 130 7.32 -21.02 -1.67
CA GLN A 130 8.75 -21.22 -1.89
C GLN A 130 9.52 -21.07 -0.56
N GLY A 131 10.26 -22.11 -0.19
CA GLY A 131 10.94 -22.20 1.11
C GLY A 131 10.25 -23.17 2.08
N GLU A 132 8.98 -23.48 1.86
CA GLU A 132 8.27 -24.58 2.53
C GLU A 132 8.26 -25.86 1.67
N GLU A 133 8.13 -25.69 0.34
CA GLU A 133 8.20 -26.76 -0.65
C GLU A 133 9.35 -26.52 -1.64
N PRO A 134 9.93 -27.59 -2.24
CA PRO A 134 10.88 -27.45 -3.34
C PRO A 134 10.18 -26.87 -4.58
N LEU A 135 10.91 -26.04 -5.34
CA LEU A 135 10.35 -25.35 -6.51
C LEU A 135 9.72 -26.31 -7.54
N THR A 136 10.30 -27.50 -7.72
CA THR A 136 9.76 -28.54 -8.61
C THR A 136 8.36 -29.02 -8.20
N GLN A 137 8.07 -29.06 -6.90
CA GLN A 137 6.75 -29.46 -6.39
C GLN A 137 5.74 -28.32 -6.56
N ILE A 138 6.16 -27.07 -6.32
CA ILE A 138 5.34 -25.88 -6.58
C ILE A 138 4.99 -25.81 -8.06
N GLU A 139 5.97 -26.04 -8.95
CA GLU A 139 5.76 -26.05 -10.40
C GLU A 139 4.72 -27.11 -10.81
N GLN A 140 4.85 -28.35 -10.32
CA GLN A 140 3.87 -29.41 -10.58
C GLN A 140 2.47 -29.04 -10.10
N ARG A 141 2.36 -28.39 -8.93
CA ARG A 141 1.09 -27.94 -8.35
C ARG A 141 0.42 -26.88 -9.22
N VAL A 142 1.17 -25.89 -9.69
CA VAL A 142 0.67 -24.85 -10.60
C VAL A 142 0.20 -25.46 -11.92
N ILE A 143 1.00 -26.34 -12.53
CA ILE A 143 0.66 -27.00 -13.80
C ILE A 143 -0.59 -27.86 -13.66
N ALA A 144 -0.70 -28.63 -12.57
CA ALA A 144 -1.90 -29.42 -12.28
C ALA A 144 -3.13 -28.54 -12.13
N TYR A 145 -3.04 -27.47 -11.33
CA TYR A 145 -4.14 -26.51 -11.14
C TYR A 145 -4.60 -25.90 -12.47
N ILE A 146 -3.67 -25.41 -13.30
CA ILE A 146 -3.97 -24.85 -14.62
C ILE A 146 -4.71 -25.86 -15.48
N ARG A 147 -4.20 -27.09 -15.61
CA ARG A 147 -4.78 -28.13 -16.47
C ARG A 147 -6.15 -28.62 -16.01
N GLU A 148 -6.41 -28.58 -14.72
CA GLU A 148 -7.69 -28.96 -14.14
C GLU A 148 -8.76 -27.89 -14.38
N HIS A 149 -8.38 -26.60 -14.31
CA HIS A 149 -9.33 -25.48 -14.36
C HIS A 149 -9.41 -24.81 -15.73
N THR A 150 -8.58 -25.20 -16.69
CA THR A 150 -8.45 -24.53 -18.00
C THR A 150 -8.48 -25.56 -19.14
N PRO A 151 -9.36 -25.43 -20.13
CA PRO A 151 -9.32 -26.26 -21.33
C PRO A 151 -8.14 -25.93 -22.27
N GLU A 152 -7.80 -26.87 -23.15
CA GLU A 152 -6.89 -26.61 -24.26
C GLU A 152 -7.55 -25.73 -25.35
N PRO A 153 -6.79 -24.85 -26.03
CA PRO A 153 -5.33 -24.66 -25.94
C PRO A 153 -4.85 -23.69 -24.85
N ALA A 154 -5.76 -23.05 -24.10
CA ALA A 154 -5.42 -22.04 -23.09
C ALA A 154 -4.56 -22.60 -21.95
N ALA A 155 -4.78 -23.86 -21.54
CA ALA A 155 -3.94 -24.51 -20.53
C ALA A 155 -2.47 -24.58 -20.95
N SER A 156 -2.19 -25.06 -22.16
CA SER A 156 -0.83 -25.11 -22.71
C SER A 156 -0.20 -23.71 -22.82
N GLN A 157 -0.98 -22.69 -23.19
CA GLN A 157 -0.52 -21.30 -23.24
C GLN A 157 -0.13 -20.78 -21.84
N ALA A 158 -0.97 -21.00 -20.84
CA ALA A 158 -0.72 -20.56 -19.46
C ALA A 158 0.51 -21.26 -18.86
N VAL A 159 0.69 -22.56 -19.11
CA VAL A 159 1.87 -23.31 -18.68
C VAL A 159 3.15 -22.77 -19.33
N ASN A 160 3.12 -22.43 -20.62
CA ASN A 160 4.29 -21.84 -21.30
C ASN A 160 4.66 -20.48 -20.68
N ILE A 161 3.66 -19.61 -20.44
CA ILE A 161 3.89 -18.32 -19.79
C ILE A 161 4.46 -18.51 -18.38
N PHE A 162 3.97 -19.48 -17.61
CA PHE A 162 4.50 -19.80 -16.28
C PHE A 162 5.97 -20.24 -16.33
N GLN A 163 6.37 -21.08 -17.28
CA GLN A 163 7.77 -21.49 -17.45
C GLN A 163 8.68 -20.30 -17.81
N ASN A 164 8.22 -19.41 -18.70
CA ASN A 164 8.91 -18.16 -19.00
C ASN A 164 8.99 -17.26 -17.75
N TYR A 165 7.95 -17.28 -16.91
CA TYR A 165 7.91 -16.56 -15.65
C TYR A 165 8.97 -17.04 -14.65
N LEU A 166 9.10 -18.35 -14.45
CA LEU A 166 10.17 -18.92 -13.61
C LEU A 166 11.59 -18.57 -14.13
N THR A 167 11.76 -18.61 -15.45
CA THR A 167 13.04 -18.25 -16.09
C THR A 167 13.36 -16.77 -15.94
N TYR A 168 12.34 -15.91 -16.11
CA TYR A 168 12.43 -14.47 -15.86
C TYR A 168 12.83 -14.18 -14.42
N LEU A 169 12.14 -14.77 -13.45
CA LEU A 169 12.41 -14.62 -12.02
C LEU A 169 13.84 -15.03 -11.66
N THR A 170 14.31 -16.14 -12.24
CA THR A 170 15.70 -16.58 -12.11
C THR A 170 16.68 -15.56 -12.67
N ALA A 171 16.40 -14.98 -13.85
CA ALA A 171 17.26 -13.97 -14.46
C ALA A 171 17.29 -12.67 -13.64
N VAL A 172 16.15 -12.24 -13.09
CA VAL A 172 16.07 -11.06 -12.21
C VAL A 172 16.94 -11.26 -10.97
N SER A 173 16.90 -12.44 -10.34
CA SER A 173 17.75 -12.74 -9.16
C SER A 173 19.26 -12.61 -9.42
N GLN A 174 19.68 -12.63 -10.69
CA GLN A 174 21.08 -12.48 -11.08
C GLN A 174 21.48 -11.03 -11.34
N LEU A 175 20.53 -10.09 -11.48
CA LEU A 175 20.80 -8.65 -11.59
C LEU A 175 21.39 -8.10 -10.28
N ASP A 176 20.92 -8.61 -9.14
CA ASP A 176 21.23 -8.10 -7.79
C ASP A 176 22.52 -8.65 -7.18
N LYS A 177 23.37 -9.37 -7.94
CA LYS A 177 24.69 -9.74 -7.43
C LYS A 177 25.57 -8.49 -7.38
N PRO A 178 25.79 -7.88 -6.20
CA PRO A 178 26.57 -6.66 -6.12
C PRO A 178 27.99 -7.02 -6.53
N LYS A 179 28.54 -6.33 -7.52
CA LYS A 179 29.99 -6.15 -7.56
C LYS A 179 30.30 -5.34 -6.32
N VAL A 180 30.72 -6.01 -5.25
CA VAL A 180 30.99 -5.42 -3.93
C VAL A 180 32.07 -4.35 -4.08
N GLN A 181 31.64 -3.13 -4.35
CA GLN A 181 32.43 -1.92 -4.14
C GLN A 181 31.67 -1.14 -3.07
N GLN A 182 31.88 -1.53 -1.82
CA GLN A 182 31.43 -0.77 -0.67
C GLN A 182 32.16 0.57 -0.69
N ASN A 183 31.53 1.60 -1.23
CA ASN A 183 31.99 2.96 -1.05
C ASN A 183 31.38 3.47 0.27
N PRO A 184 32.17 3.78 1.32
CA PRO A 184 31.64 4.15 2.64
C PRO A 184 30.96 5.53 2.71
N ASN A 185 30.77 6.21 1.57
CA ASN A 185 30.38 7.62 1.51
C ASN A 185 29.03 7.86 0.80
N VAL A 186 28.16 6.85 0.71
CA VAL A 186 26.87 6.96 0.02
C VAL A 186 25.81 7.51 0.98
N SER A 187 25.90 8.80 1.31
CA SER A 187 24.88 9.52 2.09
C SER A 187 23.72 10.04 1.23
N ALA A 188 23.76 9.84 -0.10
CA ALA A 188 22.68 10.15 -1.02
C ALA A 188 22.26 8.88 -1.76
N LEU A 189 20.96 8.58 -1.76
CA LEU A 189 20.39 7.52 -2.56
C LEU A 189 20.79 7.72 -4.03
N ASP A 190 21.55 6.77 -4.60
CA ASP A 190 21.97 6.85 -6.00
C ASP A 190 20.77 6.55 -6.92
N LEU A 191 20.01 7.59 -7.26
CA LEU A 191 18.89 7.51 -8.19
C LEU A 191 19.31 6.94 -9.56
N SER A 192 20.56 7.15 -9.97
CA SER A 192 21.05 6.63 -11.24
C SER A 192 21.18 5.11 -11.19
N ALA A 193 21.64 4.54 -10.07
CA ALA A 193 21.69 3.10 -9.85
C ALA A 193 20.28 2.49 -9.88
N ILE A 194 19.30 3.11 -9.21
CA ILE A 194 17.90 2.65 -9.20
C ILE A 194 17.31 2.65 -10.60
N LYS A 195 17.51 3.73 -11.37
CA LYS A 195 17.06 3.81 -12.77
C LYS A 195 17.70 2.75 -13.65
N ASN A 196 19.00 2.48 -13.45
CA ASN A 196 19.71 1.45 -14.19
C ASN A 196 19.13 0.06 -13.90
N GLN A 197 18.83 -0.22 -12.63
CA GLN A 197 18.22 -1.47 -12.21
C GLN A 197 16.80 -1.64 -12.79
N LEU A 198 15.97 -0.60 -12.71
CA LEU A 198 14.61 -0.63 -13.29
C LEU A 198 14.65 -0.91 -14.80
N ARG A 199 15.57 -0.26 -15.54
CA ARG A 199 15.78 -0.52 -16.97
C ARG A 199 16.24 -1.94 -17.24
N ALA A 200 17.13 -2.49 -16.42
CA ALA A 200 17.58 -3.88 -16.56
C ALA A 200 16.42 -4.87 -16.36
N VAL A 201 15.55 -4.63 -15.37
CA VAL A 201 14.34 -5.44 -15.15
C VAL A 201 13.39 -5.35 -16.36
N GLN A 202 13.14 -4.15 -16.89
CA GLN A 202 12.30 -3.95 -18.08
C GLN A 202 12.87 -4.67 -19.31
N GLN A 203 14.20 -4.70 -19.48
CA GLN A 203 14.84 -5.45 -20.56
C GLN A 203 14.65 -6.96 -20.41
N LEU A 204 14.71 -7.49 -19.18
CA LEU A 204 14.39 -8.89 -18.93
C LEU A 204 12.91 -9.19 -19.23
N GLN A 205 11.99 -8.31 -18.81
CA GLN A 205 10.58 -8.45 -19.14
C GLN A 205 10.39 -8.50 -20.67
N ALA A 206 11.04 -7.60 -21.42
CA ALA A 206 11.00 -7.56 -22.88
C ALA A 206 11.58 -8.80 -23.57
N ARG A 207 12.52 -9.48 -22.91
CA ARG A 207 13.15 -10.71 -23.42
C ARG A 207 12.27 -11.95 -23.25
N TYR A 208 11.52 -12.04 -22.15
CA TYR A 208 10.76 -13.26 -21.81
C TYR A 208 9.28 -13.20 -22.14
N PHE A 209 8.72 -12.01 -22.35
CA PHE A 209 7.29 -11.82 -22.57
C PHE A 209 7.03 -10.93 -23.77
N ASP A 210 5.95 -11.20 -24.49
CA ASP A 210 5.44 -10.30 -25.53
C ASP A 210 4.84 -9.02 -24.93
N ALA A 211 4.50 -8.05 -25.78
CA ALA A 211 4.00 -6.75 -25.33
C ALA A 211 2.70 -6.86 -24.51
N LYS A 212 1.77 -7.75 -24.91
CA LYS A 212 0.48 -7.92 -24.24
C LYS A 212 0.66 -8.51 -22.84
N THR A 213 1.51 -9.52 -22.73
CA THR A 213 1.83 -10.17 -21.45
C THR A 213 2.58 -9.23 -20.53
N ARG A 214 3.50 -8.41 -21.05
CA ARG A 214 4.20 -7.41 -20.22
C ARG A 214 3.25 -6.38 -19.65
N GLU A 215 2.36 -5.84 -20.47
CA GLU A 215 1.35 -4.88 -20.03
C GLU A 215 0.46 -5.50 -18.95
N ALA A 216 -0.07 -6.70 -19.21
CA ALA A 216 -0.93 -7.40 -18.27
C ALA A 216 -0.24 -7.74 -16.94
N PHE A 217 1.04 -8.14 -16.96
CA PHE A 217 1.75 -8.59 -15.76
C PHE A 217 2.37 -7.45 -14.98
N PHE A 218 2.89 -6.43 -15.66
CA PHE A 218 3.79 -5.43 -15.07
C PHE A 218 3.34 -3.97 -15.31
N GLY A 219 2.28 -3.73 -16.09
CA GLY A 219 1.83 -2.36 -16.43
C GLY A 219 1.53 -1.50 -15.20
N ASP A 220 0.70 -2.02 -14.28
CA ASP A 220 0.35 -1.32 -13.04
C ASP A 220 1.59 -1.07 -12.15
N GLU A 221 2.50 -2.04 -12.06
CA GLU A 221 3.76 -1.95 -11.30
C GLU A 221 4.70 -0.89 -11.91
N GLN A 222 4.79 -0.87 -13.24
CA GLN A 222 5.60 0.09 -13.97
C GLN A 222 5.05 1.51 -13.80
N ALA A 223 3.73 1.70 -13.91
CA ALA A 223 3.11 3.01 -13.73
C ALA A 223 3.31 3.56 -12.30
N LEU A 224 3.23 2.69 -11.29
CA LEU A 224 3.52 3.07 -9.91
C LEU A 224 5.00 3.45 -9.74
N ASN A 225 5.91 2.68 -10.31
CA ASN A 225 7.35 2.96 -10.26
C ASN A 225 7.69 4.30 -10.95
N ASP A 226 7.10 4.58 -12.11
CA ASP A 226 7.29 5.83 -12.85
C ASP A 226 6.75 7.04 -12.06
N TYR A 227 5.60 6.89 -11.42
CA TYR A 227 5.07 7.91 -10.50
C TYR A 227 6.01 8.16 -9.32
N ASN A 228 6.43 7.11 -8.62
CA ASN A 228 7.32 7.22 -7.46
C ASN A 228 8.67 7.85 -7.84
N MET A 229 9.23 7.47 -8.99
CA MET A 229 10.47 8.07 -9.49
C MET A 229 10.28 9.57 -9.76
N THR A 230 9.17 9.96 -10.38
CA THR A 230 8.84 11.36 -10.63
C THR A 230 8.72 12.15 -9.32
N VAL A 231 8.10 11.58 -8.29
CA VAL A 231 8.00 12.19 -6.96
C VAL A 231 9.40 12.40 -6.35
N VAL A 232 10.24 11.38 -6.38
CA VAL A 232 11.59 11.46 -5.80
C VAL A 232 12.45 12.48 -6.55
N GLU A 233 12.44 12.48 -7.88
CA GLU A 233 13.16 13.45 -8.72
C GLU A 233 12.70 14.89 -8.47
N ALA A 234 11.39 15.12 -8.40
CA ALA A 234 10.84 16.45 -8.15
C ALA A 234 11.24 16.97 -6.75
N ASN A 235 11.28 16.09 -5.75
CA ASN A 235 11.71 16.45 -4.39
C ASN A 235 13.22 16.70 -4.28
N GLN A 236 14.06 15.98 -5.02
CA GLN A 236 15.51 16.18 -5.01
C GLN A 236 15.98 17.37 -5.85
N ASN A 237 15.15 17.84 -6.79
CA ASN A 237 15.51 18.96 -7.63
C ASN A 237 15.39 20.30 -6.88
N ALA A 238 16.53 20.81 -6.42
CA ALA A 238 16.65 22.09 -5.72
C ALA A 238 16.36 23.32 -6.61
N GLN A 239 16.29 23.15 -7.93
CA GLN A 239 15.95 24.24 -8.87
C GLN A 239 14.43 24.46 -9.01
N LEU A 240 13.61 23.54 -8.50
CA LEU A 240 12.15 23.69 -8.55
C LEU A 240 11.63 24.52 -7.38
N SER A 241 10.75 25.47 -7.69
CA SER A 241 9.90 26.07 -6.67
C SER A 241 8.93 25.04 -6.08
N ASN A 242 8.36 25.33 -4.91
CA ASN A 242 7.37 24.44 -4.29
C ASN A 242 6.15 24.21 -5.20
N ASP A 243 5.66 25.27 -5.86
CA ASP A 243 4.51 25.17 -6.77
C ASP A 243 4.83 24.34 -8.02
N GLN A 244 6.02 24.53 -8.60
CA GLN A 244 6.46 23.73 -9.75
C GLN A 244 6.61 22.25 -9.39
N ARG A 245 7.20 21.97 -8.23
CA ARG A 245 7.34 20.61 -7.69
C ARG A 245 5.98 19.95 -7.51
N GLN A 246 5.04 20.66 -6.87
CA GLN A 246 3.69 20.13 -6.65
C GLN A 246 2.96 19.88 -7.97
N ALA A 247 3.07 20.79 -8.95
CA ALA A 247 2.44 20.61 -10.26
C ALA A 247 2.96 19.37 -11.01
N ILE A 248 4.26 19.08 -10.91
CA ILE A 248 4.88 17.87 -11.48
C ILE A 248 4.32 16.60 -10.80
N ILE A 249 4.28 16.60 -9.47
CA ILE A 249 3.77 15.46 -8.67
C ILE A 249 2.30 15.22 -8.96
N ASP A 250 1.48 16.27 -9.02
CA ASP A 250 0.04 16.18 -9.31
C ASP A 250 -0.24 15.60 -10.70
N LYS A 251 0.55 16.03 -11.70
CA LYS A 251 0.46 15.50 -13.06
C LYS A 251 0.83 14.02 -13.09
N ALA A 252 1.91 13.64 -12.42
CA ALA A 252 2.36 12.25 -12.35
C ALA A 252 1.32 11.36 -11.64
N GLN A 253 0.76 11.83 -10.52
CA GLN A 253 -0.29 11.11 -9.81
C GLN A 253 -1.55 10.93 -10.66
N THR A 254 -1.93 11.95 -11.43
CA THR A 254 -3.08 11.87 -12.34
C THR A 254 -2.84 10.85 -13.46
N ALA A 255 -1.64 10.83 -14.03
CA ALA A 255 -1.26 9.84 -15.04
C ALA A 255 -1.27 8.42 -14.46
N TYR A 256 -0.75 8.22 -13.25
CA TYR A 256 -0.78 6.93 -12.56
C TYR A 256 -2.23 6.44 -12.32
N ILE A 257 -3.08 7.28 -11.75
CA ILE A 257 -4.49 6.93 -11.51
C ILE A 257 -5.19 6.56 -12.84
N ALA A 258 -4.91 7.28 -13.92
CA ALA A 258 -5.48 7.01 -15.24
C ALA A 258 -4.96 5.70 -15.87
N SER A 259 -3.76 5.24 -15.50
CA SER A 259 -3.17 4.00 -16.00
C SER A 259 -3.67 2.73 -15.28
N VAL A 260 -4.26 2.86 -14.09
CA VAL A 260 -4.77 1.71 -13.33
C VAL A 260 -5.98 1.12 -14.02
N ASN A 261 -5.91 -0.19 -14.31
CA ASN A 261 -6.95 -0.91 -15.04
C ASN A 261 -8.18 -1.26 -14.18
N ASP A 262 -8.01 -1.46 -12.86
CA ASP A 262 -9.12 -1.76 -11.94
C ASP A 262 -9.92 -0.48 -11.60
N PRO A 263 -11.21 -0.36 -12.00
CA PRO A 263 -12.04 0.81 -11.73
C PRO A 263 -12.27 1.09 -10.24
N ASN A 264 -12.34 0.04 -9.41
CA ASN A 264 -12.51 0.19 -7.98
C ASN A 264 -11.25 0.78 -7.34
N LEU A 265 -10.08 0.29 -7.76
CA LEU A 265 -8.80 0.84 -7.32
C LEU A 265 -8.61 2.28 -7.80
N GLN A 266 -8.93 2.58 -9.07
CA GLN A 266 -8.89 3.94 -9.61
C GLN A 266 -9.78 4.90 -8.81
N THR A 267 -10.99 4.46 -8.43
CA THR A 267 -11.90 5.23 -7.58
C THR A 267 -11.29 5.50 -6.21
N LYS A 268 -10.74 4.48 -5.55
CA LYS A 268 -10.09 4.62 -4.23
C LYS A 268 -8.90 5.58 -4.28
N LEU A 269 -8.03 5.45 -5.29
CA LEU A 269 -6.88 6.34 -5.47
C LEU A 269 -7.30 7.78 -5.75
N THR A 270 -8.37 7.97 -6.53
CA THR A 270 -8.95 9.31 -6.79
C THR A 270 -9.50 9.93 -5.51
N GLN A 271 -10.23 9.15 -4.71
CA GLN A 271 -10.75 9.61 -3.42
C GLN A 271 -9.61 9.99 -2.46
N GLN A 272 -8.57 9.16 -2.37
CA GLN A 272 -7.39 9.45 -1.57
C GLN A 272 -6.73 10.76 -1.99
N ARG A 273 -6.47 10.93 -3.29
CA ARG A 273 -5.92 12.20 -3.84
C ARG A 273 -6.80 13.40 -3.47
N ASN A 274 -8.11 13.28 -3.59
CA ASN A 274 -9.03 14.37 -3.27
C ASN A 274 -8.98 14.72 -1.78
N ILE A 275 -8.86 13.73 -0.89
CA ILE A 275 -8.67 13.95 0.55
C ILE A 275 -7.36 14.67 0.82
N ASP A 276 -6.25 14.21 0.24
CA ASP A 276 -4.93 14.84 0.42
C ASP A 276 -4.94 16.31 -0.03
N LYS A 277 -5.54 16.60 -1.19
CA LYS A 277 -5.71 17.97 -1.69
C LYS A 277 -6.58 18.82 -0.78
N LEU A 278 -7.71 18.27 -0.32
CA LEU A 278 -8.61 18.95 0.59
C LEU A 278 -7.89 19.34 1.88
N LEU A 279 -7.11 18.43 2.47
CA LEU A 279 -6.38 18.68 3.72
C LEU A 279 -5.31 19.75 3.52
N ALA A 280 -4.47 19.62 2.48
CA ALA A 280 -3.40 20.58 2.19
C ALA A 280 -3.95 21.99 1.92
N GLN A 281 -5.00 22.11 1.10
CA GLN A 281 -5.62 23.39 0.80
C GLN A 281 -6.35 23.98 2.01
N THR A 282 -7.01 23.16 2.83
CA THR A 282 -7.63 23.62 4.09
C THR A 282 -6.58 24.26 4.98
N GLN A 283 -5.45 23.57 5.21
CA GLN A 283 -4.38 24.05 6.06
C GLN A 283 -3.77 25.36 5.53
N GLN A 284 -3.50 25.42 4.22
CA GLN A 284 -2.97 26.63 3.59
C GLN A 284 -3.92 27.81 3.73
N MET A 285 -5.22 27.61 3.48
CA MET A 285 -6.24 28.65 3.61
C MET A 285 -6.39 29.14 5.06
N GLN A 286 -6.35 28.22 6.03
CA GLN A 286 -6.37 28.57 7.45
C GLN A 286 -5.17 29.44 7.84
N GLN A 287 -3.96 29.09 7.38
CA GLN A 287 -2.75 29.89 7.61
C GLN A 287 -2.83 31.29 6.98
N GLN A 288 -3.56 31.43 5.88
CA GLN A 288 -3.82 32.70 5.21
C GLN A 288 -4.99 33.50 5.82
N GLY A 289 -5.61 33.00 6.89
CA GLY A 289 -6.74 33.67 7.56
C GLY A 289 -8.04 33.61 6.78
N ALA A 290 -8.23 32.60 5.91
CA ALA A 290 -9.48 32.43 5.19
C ALA A 290 -10.66 32.20 6.14
N THR A 291 -11.82 32.74 5.75
CA THR A 291 -13.07 32.54 6.48
C THR A 291 -13.60 31.11 6.33
N GLN A 292 -14.42 30.65 7.29
CA GLN A 292 -15.05 29.32 7.23
C GLN A 292 -15.86 29.14 5.93
N SER A 293 -16.54 30.18 5.46
CA SER A 293 -17.30 30.12 4.20
C SER A 293 -16.40 29.88 2.99
N GLN A 294 -15.20 30.48 2.95
CA GLN A 294 -14.24 30.25 1.87
C GLN A 294 -13.67 28.83 1.93
N ILE A 295 -13.35 28.34 3.12
CA ILE A 295 -12.88 26.96 3.33
C ILE A 295 -13.96 25.95 2.91
N ASN A 296 -15.22 26.17 3.30
CA ASN A 296 -16.34 25.31 2.91
C ASN A 296 -16.58 25.32 1.40
N ALA A 297 -16.50 26.50 0.75
CA ALA A 297 -16.61 26.61 -0.71
C ALA A 297 -15.49 25.85 -1.43
N MET A 298 -14.26 25.86 -0.89
CA MET A 298 -13.16 25.04 -1.41
C MET A 298 -13.41 23.54 -1.20
N ARG A 299 -13.81 23.12 0.00
CA ARG A 299 -14.06 21.70 0.33
C ARG A 299 -15.15 21.07 -0.54
N SER A 300 -16.18 21.84 -0.91
CA SER A 300 -17.26 21.40 -1.82
C SER A 300 -16.76 20.97 -3.21
N GLN A 301 -15.53 21.31 -3.60
CA GLN A 301 -14.93 20.86 -4.86
C GLN A 301 -14.45 19.39 -4.80
N TYR A 302 -14.29 18.83 -3.60
CA TYR A 302 -13.68 17.50 -3.39
C TYR A 302 -14.60 16.48 -2.73
N VAL A 303 -15.56 16.94 -1.92
CA VAL A 303 -16.43 16.07 -1.11
C VAL A 303 -17.89 16.53 -1.19
N SER A 304 -18.81 15.66 -0.75
CA SER A 304 -20.24 15.93 -0.76
C SER A 304 -20.64 17.05 0.23
N PRO A 305 -21.78 17.74 0.02
CA PRO A 305 -22.29 18.76 0.94
C PRO A 305 -22.41 18.27 2.40
N GLU A 306 -22.81 17.02 2.61
CA GLU A 306 -22.93 16.40 3.93
C GLU A 306 -21.55 16.22 4.58
N ALA A 307 -20.53 15.87 3.78
CA ALA A 307 -19.15 15.81 4.25
C ALA A 307 -18.61 17.19 4.60
N VAL A 308 -18.89 18.23 3.81
CA VAL A 308 -18.52 19.62 4.14
C VAL A 308 -19.13 20.03 5.48
N LYS A 309 -20.42 19.74 5.71
CA LYS A 309 -21.10 20.04 6.98
C LYS A 309 -20.45 19.32 8.16
N ARG A 310 -20.08 18.04 8.00
CA ARG A 310 -19.37 17.28 9.04
C ARG A 310 -17.98 17.86 9.34
N LEU A 311 -17.26 18.31 8.32
CA LEU A 311 -15.96 18.98 8.47
C LEU A 311 -16.10 20.33 9.17
N GLU A 312 -17.14 21.11 8.86
CA GLU A 312 -17.43 22.36 9.57
C GLU A 312 -17.77 22.12 11.04
N GLN A 313 -18.57 21.09 11.34
CA GLN A 313 -18.85 20.70 12.74
C GLN A 313 -17.58 20.29 13.48
N LEU A 314 -16.67 19.58 12.80
CA LEU A 314 -15.36 19.24 13.35
C LEU A 314 -14.55 20.51 13.66
N ASP A 315 -14.45 21.46 12.73
CA ASP A 315 -13.74 22.73 12.94
C ASP A 315 -14.30 23.51 14.15
N GLN A 316 -15.63 23.55 14.29
CA GLN A 316 -16.29 24.19 15.43
C GLN A 316 -15.95 23.49 16.76
N SER A 317 -15.95 22.16 16.77
CA SER A 317 -15.56 21.37 17.93
C SER A 317 -14.09 21.61 18.31
N GLU A 318 -13.21 21.70 17.32
CA GLU A 318 -11.79 21.98 17.54
C GLU A 318 -11.56 23.40 18.08
N ALA A 319 -12.26 24.40 17.55
CA ALA A 319 -12.20 25.77 18.04
C ALA A 319 -12.71 25.88 19.49
N ALA A 320 -13.83 25.20 19.80
CA ALA A 320 -14.37 25.16 21.16
C ALA A 320 -13.42 24.46 22.14
N PHE A 321 -12.79 23.35 21.73
CA PHE A 321 -11.76 22.68 22.51
C PHE A 321 -10.55 23.59 22.74
N ALA A 322 -10.02 24.23 21.70
CA ALA A 322 -8.89 25.15 21.81
C ALA A 322 -9.17 26.31 22.78
N GLN A 323 -10.39 26.86 22.75
CA GLN A 323 -10.82 27.89 23.70
C GLN A 323 -10.85 27.35 25.14
N ARG A 324 -11.41 26.16 25.37
CA ARG A 324 -11.40 25.51 26.69
C ARG A 324 -9.98 25.26 27.19
N VAL A 325 -9.08 24.83 26.32
CA VAL A 325 -7.65 24.65 26.65
C VAL A 325 -7.00 25.98 27.06
N ALA A 326 -7.24 27.07 26.34
CA ALA A 326 -6.71 28.38 26.69
C ALA A 326 -7.23 28.89 28.05
N THR A 327 -8.53 28.70 28.32
CA THR A 327 -9.14 29.02 29.61
C THR A 327 -8.56 28.16 30.73
N TYR A 328 -8.44 26.85 30.52
CA TYR A 328 -7.83 25.91 31.46
C TYR A 328 -6.39 26.31 31.81
N GLN A 329 -5.57 26.67 30.81
CA GLN A 329 -4.19 27.11 31.03
C GLN A 329 -4.13 28.38 31.88
N THR A 330 -5.02 29.34 31.60
CA THR A 330 -5.10 30.60 32.35
C THR A 330 -5.48 30.36 33.81
N GLN A 331 -6.50 29.53 34.06
CA GLN A 331 -6.97 29.23 35.41
C GLN A 331 -5.96 28.37 36.20
N SER A 332 -5.32 27.40 35.54
CA SER A 332 -4.26 26.59 36.16
C SER A 332 -3.08 27.46 36.61
N ASN A 333 -2.65 28.41 35.77
CA ASN A 333 -1.60 29.36 36.14
C ASN A 333 -2.01 30.24 37.32
N GLN A 334 -3.27 30.70 37.39
CA GLN A 334 -3.77 31.48 38.52
C GLN A 334 -3.77 30.69 39.83
N ILE A 335 -4.14 29.41 39.79
CA ILE A 335 -4.09 28.50 40.96
C ILE A 335 -2.64 28.38 41.45
N LEU A 336 -1.70 28.11 40.54
CA LEU A 336 -0.28 27.98 40.85
C LEU A 336 0.31 29.28 41.39
N SER A 337 -0.07 30.45 40.85
CA SER A 337 0.41 31.75 41.35
C SER A 337 -0.11 32.08 42.76
N LYS A 338 -1.30 31.60 43.13
CA LYS A 338 -1.91 31.88 44.45
C LYS A 338 -1.45 30.92 45.54
N LEU A 339 -1.36 29.63 45.22
CA LEU A 339 -1.11 28.57 46.20
C LEU A 339 0.34 28.04 46.18
N GLY A 340 1.09 28.36 45.12
CA GLY A 340 2.36 27.70 44.83
C GLY A 340 2.17 26.28 44.29
N ASN A 341 3.27 25.63 43.93
CA ASN A 341 3.25 24.24 43.44
C ASN A 341 3.15 23.24 44.61
N VAL A 342 1.99 23.19 45.24
CA VAL A 342 1.69 22.34 46.40
C VAL A 342 0.61 21.29 46.04
N PRO A 343 0.51 20.17 46.78
CA PRO A 343 -0.48 19.12 46.49
C PRO A 343 -1.92 19.62 46.36
N GLN A 344 -2.28 20.64 47.14
CA GLN A 344 -3.61 21.28 47.09
C GLN A 344 -3.87 22.00 45.74
N ALA A 345 -2.85 22.68 45.19
CA ALA A 345 -2.94 23.30 43.87
C ALA A 345 -3.10 22.23 42.78
N GLN A 346 -2.34 21.14 42.89
CA GLN A 346 -2.43 20.02 41.94
C GLN A 346 -3.83 19.36 41.96
N GLN A 347 -4.42 19.17 43.15
CA GLN A 347 -5.78 18.65 43.28
C GLN A 347 -6.82 19.57 42.63
N GLN A 348 -6.68 20.89 42.79
CA GLN A 348 -7.58 21.86 42.15
C GLN A 348 -7.45 21.87 40.62
N ILE A 349 -6.24 21.71 40.09
CA ILE A 349 -6.00 21.62 38.64
C ILE A 349 -6.60 20.34 38.06
N VAL A 350 -6.47 19.20 38.75
CA VAL A 350 -7.09 17.93 38.34
C VAL A 350 -8.62 18.03 38.36
N ALA A 351 -9.21 18.62 39.42
CA ALA A 351 -10.66 18.84 39.47
C ALA A 351 -11.14 19.77 38.34
N LEU A 352 -10.35 20.80 38.03
CA LEU A 352 -10.64 21.70 36.91
C LEU A 352 -10.61 20.95 35.56
N GLN A 353 -9.59 20.12 35.35
CA GLN A 353 -9.47 19.27 34.17
C GLN A 353 -10.68 18.33 34.01
N GLN A 354 -11.12 17.69 35.10
CA GLN A 354 -12.29 16.80 35.10
C GLN A 354 -13.62 17.51 34.80
N THR A 355 -13.70 18.81 35.09
CA THR A 355 -14.92 19.60 34.85
C THR A 355 -14.98 20.15 33.42
N MET A 356 -13.82 20.44 32.81
CA MET A 356 -13.74 21.12 31.52
C MET A 356 -13.60 20.18 30.32
N PHE A 357 -13.20 18.92 30.53
CA PHE A 357 -12.82 18.00 29.45
C PHE A 357 -13.39 16.60 29.67
N THR A 358 -13.83 15.96 28.59
CA THR A 358 -14.20 14.54 28.59
C THR A 358 -12.97 13.64 28.83
N PRO A 359 -13.15 12.35 29.20
CA PRO A 359 -12.01 11.44 29.37
C PRO A 359 -11.09 11.37 28.14
N GLU A 360 -11.63 11.44 26.93
CA GLU A 360 -10.86 11.42 25.68
C GLU A 360 -10.11 12.74 25.46
N GLU A 361 -10.75 13.87 25.76
CA GLU A 361 -10.14 15.20 25.69
C GLU A 361 -9.01 15.38 26.70
N GLN A 362 -9.08 14.71 27.85
CA GLN A 362 -8.02 14.70 28.85
C GLN A 362 -6.74 14.02 28.34
N LEU A 363 -6.87 12.91 27.61
CA LEU A 363 -5.72 12.25 26.95
C LEU A 363 -5.07 13.18 25.93
N ARG A 364 -5.88 13.93 25.15
CA ARG A 364 -5.39 14.93 24.19
C ARG A 364 -4.68 16.10 24.91
N LEU A 365 -5.24 16.57 26.02
CA LEU A 365 -4.65 17.64 26.85
C LEU A 365 -3.31 17.24 27.46
N ASP A 366 -3.17 16.00 27.92
CA ASP A 366 -1.93 15.46 28.48
C ASP A 366 -0.76 15.50 27.48
N VAL A 367 -1.03 15.21 26.21
CA VAL A 367 -0.03 15.31 25.14
C VAL A 367 0.36 16.77 24.88
N LEU A 368 -0.62 17.68 24.83
CA LEU A 368 -0.39 19.11 24.59
C LEU A 368 0.39 19.79 25.72
N THR A 369 0.23 19.31 26.95
CA THR A 369 0.88 19.89 28.14
C THR A 369 2.27 19.30 28.41
N LYS A 370 2.55 18.04 28.03
CA LYS A 370 3.89 17.41 28.12
C LYS A 370 4.90 17.91 27.08
N GLN A 371 4.45 18.59 26.02
CA GLN A 371 5.32 19.15 24.97
C GLN A 371 5.82 20.58 25.28
N ARG A 372 5.51 21.11 26.46
CA ARG A 372 6.12 22.33 27.03
C ARG A 372 6.96 21.96 28.24
#